data_AF-A0A2V7YRF8-F1
#
_entry.id   AF-A0A2V7YRF8-F1
#
_cell.length_a   1.000
_cell.length_b   1.000
_cell.length_c   1.000
_cell.angle_alpha   90.00
_cell.angle_beta   90.00
_cell.angle_gamma   90.00
#
_symmetry.space_group_name_H-M   'P 1'
#
loop_
_entity.id
_entity.type
_entity.pdbx_description
1 polymer ?
#
loop_
_entity_poly.entity_id
_entity_poly.type
_entity_poly.pdbx_seq_one_letter_code
_entity_poly.pdbx_strand_id
1 'polypeptide(L)'
;MGIFAGRAPYVWISNAYGGTGVFSVALACVLSAGCTPPAFNADPNSQPKGVGSAGSLSVDMVDPNFKFPRVLRGTLGYDRDLIWGIRGTVEGLYSKTQEDIYYTNVNRVQTGTSALDGRPTYSLVSKQIFDATFLTNTSKGHEFTQTLQLVRPFTHGLTMSASYAHQNAQSAFEGTSSRAISNWRFEHTKGDIFTPTVGNSVFLQKHRANAAITYDLPMGPVNHTFGLYWNAQSGRPYSLLFGTDINKDQYATNDLLFIPGGADKMILCPSQTPTSTVPTAAAPCGTGRTPLDANIFSSFVSSAGLNPNQARTIGKYESFEPWSRDLDFHYALALPIHTVRTEIDADVLNLLHLFNKDSGNVYFVSNQNTSPVTYLGNDPSGKPVYREASTTLNSDGTRNFGSLTPGRQFSIADLRSRWQARLGLRISF
;
A
#
# COMPACT_ATOMS: atom_id res chain seq x y z
N MET A 1 -20.53 -16.94 15.50
CA MET A 1 -20.79 -15.95 14.44
C MET A 1 -21.45 -14.73 15.08
N GLY A 2 -21.10 -13.52 14.65
CA GLY A 2 -21.67 -12.29 15.20
C GLY A 2 -21.45 -11.10 14.28
N ILE A 3 -22.20 -10.02 14.54
CA ILE A 3 -21.99 -8.73 13.89
C ILE A 3 -21.14 -7.86 14.81
N PHE A 4 -20.09 -7.26 14.26
CA PHE A 4 -19.14 -6.45 14.99
C PHE A 4 -19.09 -5.05 14.38
N ALA A 5 -19.08 -4.03 15.22
CA ALA A 5 -18.86 -2.64 14.85
C ALA A 5 -17.70 -2.08 15.68
N GLY A 6 -16.86 -1.28 15.03
CA GLY A 6 -15.75 -0.60 15.69
C GLY A 6 -16.17 0.71 16.35
N ARG A 7 -15.18 1.51 16.76
CA ARG A 7 -15.43 2.90 17.19
C ARG A 7 -16.00 3.71 16.02
N ALA A 8 -16.97 4.56 16.31
CA ALA A 8 -17.53 5.46 15.32
C ALA A 8 -16.43 6.37 14.72
N PRO A 9 -16.29 6.44 13.38
CA PRO A 9 -15.24 7.21 12.73
C PRO A 9 -15.59 8.71 12.66
N TYR A 10 -15.66 9.37 13.82
CA TYR A 10 -16.05 10.79 13.92
C TYR A 10 -15.15 11.73 13.13
N VAL A 11 -13.89 11.37 12.88
CA VAL A 11 -12.97 12.17 12.05
C VAL A 11 -13.52 12.41 10.65
N TRP A 12 -14.13 11.41 10.02
CA TRP A 12 -14.69 11.52 8.68
C TRP A 12 -15.97 12.35 8.66
N ILE A 13 -16.82 12.22 9.68
CA ILE A 13 -17.99 13.09 9.85
C ILE A 13 -17.54 14.54 10.09
N SER A 14 -16.49 14.77 10.89
CA SER A 14 -15.98 16.11 11.17
C SER A 14 -15.49 16.86 9.93
N ASN A 15 -15.13 16.16 8.85
CA ASN A 15 -14.76 16.81 7.59
C ASN A 15 -15.92 17.67 7.06
N ALA A 16 -17.16 17.21 7.14
CA ALA A 16 -18.33 17.98 6.68
C ALA A 16 -18.59 19.25 7.52
N TYR A 17 -18.19 19.26 8.79
CA TYR A 17 -18.27 20.46 9.63
C TYR A 17 -17.15 21.47 9.34
N GLY A 18 -15.97 21.00 8.89
CA GLY A 18 -14.83 21.85 8.53
C GLY A 18 -14.83 22.32 7.08
N GLY A 19 -15.27 21.46 6.16
CA GLY A 19 -15.36 21.67 4.71
C GLY A 19 -16.74 22.11 4.27
N THR A 20 -17.25 23.21 4.81
CA THR A 20 -18.60 23.71 4.50
C THR A 20 -18.68 24.50 3.19
N GLY A 21 -17.53 24.87 2.60
CA GLY A 21 -17.44 25.82 1.49
C GLY A 21 -17.80 27.27 1.85
N VAL A 22 -17.97 27.59 3.14
CA VAL A 22 -18.32 28.94 3.62
C VAL A 22 -17.13 29.60 4.33
N PHE A 23 -16.44 28.85 5.18
CA PHE A 23 -15.39 29.38 6.07
C PHE A 23 -13.97 29.21 5.54
N SER A 24 -13.78 28.47 4.45
CA SER A 24 -12.47 28.21 3.87
C SER A 24 -12.51 28.31 2.35
N VAL A 25 -11.46 28.92 1.80
CA VAL A 25 -11.19 28.98 0.36
C VAL A 25 -9.84 28.34 0.13
N ALA A 26 -9.76 27.45 -0.86
CA ALA A 26 -8.50 26.87 -1.28
C ALA A 26 -7.92 27.69 -2.42
N LEU A 27 -6.63 28.02 -2.35
CA LEU A 27 -5.88 28.55 -3.47
C LEU A 27 -5.00 27.44 -4.03
N ALA A 28 -5.29 27.02 -5.25
CA ALA A 28 -4.51 26.02 -5.96
C ALA A 28 -3.75 26.72 -7.11
N CYS A 29 -2.53 27.19 -6.86
CA CYS A 29 -1.64 27.70 -7.92
C CYS A 29 -1.02 26.54 -8.70
N VAL A 30 -1.86 25.79 -9.41
CA VAL A 30 -1.46 24.64 -10.20
C VAL A 30 -1.58 25.03 -11.68
N LEU A 31 -0.45 25.39 -12.28
CA LEU A 31 -0.24 25.52 -13.74
C LEU A 31 -0.86 26.73 -14.47
N SER A 32 -1.54 27.68 -13.83
CA SER A 32 -1.97 28.92 -14.51
C SER A 32 -0.90 30.00 -14.46
N ALA A 33 -0.38 30.42 -15.62
CA ALA A 33 0.43 31.63 -15.75
C ALA A 33 -0.33 32.83 -15.15
N GLY A 34 0.19 33.42 -14.08
CA GLY A 34 -0.43 34.55 -13.37
C GLY A 34 -0.97 34.27 -11.96
N CYS A 35 -0.87 33.03 -11.44
CA CYS A 35 -1.17 32.77 -10.02
C CYS A 35 0.01 33.19 -9.14
N THR A 36 -0.11 34.30 -8.42
CA THR A 36 0.85 34.72 -7.39
C THR A 36 0.31 34.29 -6.03
N PRO A 37 0.83 33.21 -5.42
CA PRO A 37 0.42 32.84 -4.07
C PRO A 37 0.77 33.97 -3.09
N PRO A 38 0.00 34.17 -2.01
CA PRO A 38 0.38 35.11 -0.95
C PRO A 38 1.80 34.83 -0.46
N ALA A 39 2.57 35.89 -0.21
CA ALA A 39 3.88 35.75 0.41
C ALA A 39 3.75 35.02 1.76
N PHE A 40 4.69 34.10 2.04
CA PHE A 40 4.72 33.42 3.32
C PHE A 40 4.87 34.46 4.45
N ASN A 41 3.97 34.39 5.43
CA ASN A 41 4.05 35.20 6.64
C ASN A 41 4.30 34.28 7.85
N ALA A 42 5.44 34.48 8.52
CA ALA A 42 5.80 33.71 9.71
C ALA A 42 4.97 34.08 10.96
N ASP A 43 4.31 35.25 10.97
CA ASP A 43 3.45 35.67 12.07
C ASP A 43 2.07 34.98 11.98
N PRO A 44 1.72 34.10 12.93
CA PRO A 44 0.43 33.39 12.92
C PRO A 44 -0.79 34.32 13.06
N ASN A 45 -0.62 35.54 13.58
CA ASN A 45 -1.72 36.50 13.75
C ASN A 45 -1.97 37.37 12.52
N SER A 46 -1.01 37.40 11.59
CA SER A 46 -1.06 38.23 10.38
C SER A 46 -1.15 37.38 9.10
N GLN A 47 -1.76 36.19 9.18
CA GLN A 47 -1.96 35.32 8.01
C GLN A 47 -2.82 36.02 6.93
N PRO A 48 -2.52 35.81 5.63
CA PRO A 48 -3.30 36.40 4.53
C PRO A 48 -4.77 35.99 4.60
N LYS A 49 -5.69 36.98 4.62
CA LYS A 49 -7.14 36.75 4.79
C LYS A 49 -7.95 36.75 3.50
N GLY A 50 -7.35 37.09 2.36
CA GLY A 50 -8.02 37.18 1.06
C GLY A 50 -7.13 36.65 -0.06
N VAL A 51 -7.62 35.66 -0.80
CA VAL A 51 -6.91 35.01 -1.93
C VAL A 51 -7.47 35.40 -3.31
N GLY A 52 -8.28 36.47 -3.38
CA GLY A 52 -8.84 37.01 -4.63
C GLY A 52 -9.80 36.06 -5.35
N SER A 53 -10.07 36.33 -6.64
CA SER A 53 -10.98 35.55 -7.51
C SER A 53 -10.46 34.16 -7.90
N ALA A 54 -9.26 33.80 -7.46
CA ALA A 54 -8.63 32.50 -7.68
C ALA A 54 -8.98 31.45 -6.61
N GLY A 55 -9.74 31.84 -5.57
CA GLY A 55 -10.20 30.90 -4.54
C GLY A 55 -11.27 29.95 -5.08
N SER A 56 -11.07 28.65 -4.91
CA SER A 56 -12.07 27.62 -5.18
C SER A 56 -12.59 27.03 -3.87
N LEU A 57 -13.86 26.60 -3.90
CA LEU A 57 -14.51 26.00 -2.74
C LEU A 57 -14.28 24.49 -2.72
N SER A 58 -14.03 23.93 -1.54
CA SER A 58 -14.14 22.49 -1.31
C SER A 58 -15.25 22.25 -0.30
N VAL A 59 -16.14 21.32 -0.62
CA VAL A 59 -17.28 20.95 0.20
C VAL A 59 -17.19 19.47 0.53
N ASP A 60 -17.32 19.13 1.80
CA ASP A 60 -17.38 17.76 2.28
C ASP A 60 -18.81 17.48 2.78
N MET A 61 -19.40 16.39 2.32
CA MET A 61 -20.78 16.03 2.59
C MET A 61 -20.85 14.60 3.12
N VAL A 62 -21.90 14.33 3.91
CA VAL A 62 -22.20 12.99 4.43
C VAL A 62 -23.61 12.63 4.00
N ASP A 63 -23.79 11.42 3.50
CA ASP A 63 -25.09 10.84 3.22
C ASP A 63 -25.97 10.86 4.48
N PRO A 64 -27.19 11.44 4.45
CA PRO A 64 -28.10 11.42 5.59
C PRO A 64 -28.43 10.02 6.11
N ASN A 65 -28.30 8.99 5.25
CA ASN A 65 -28.52 7.59 5.60
C ASN A 65 -27.23 6.83 5.91
N PHE A 66 -26.11 7.54 6.09
CA PHE A 66 -24.83 6.93 6.39
C PHE A 66 -24.88 6.10 7.67
N LYS A 67 -24.41 4.85 7.59
CA LYS A 67 -24.29 3.92 8.70
C LYS A 67 -22.82 3.71 9.05
N PHE A 68 -22.55 3.56 10.34
CA PHE A 68 -21.20 3.24 10.78
C PHE A 68 -20.74 1.87 10.30
N PRO A 69 -19.44 1.70 10.01
CA PRO A 69 -18.91 0.45 9.53
C PRO A 69 -19.23 -0.73 10.45
N ARG A 70 -19.68 -1.83 9.86
CA ARG A 70 -20.00 -3.10 10.55
C ARG A 70 -19.68 -4.29 9.67
N VAL A 71 -19.25 -5.37 10.31
CA VAL A 71 -18.82 -6.62 9.66
C VAL A 71 -19.51 -7.82 10.32
N LEU A 72 -19.97 -8.75 9.49
CA LEU A 72 -20.38 -10.07 9.94
C LEU A 72 -19.13 -10.95 10.02
N ARG A 73 -18.87 -11.60 11.16
CA ARG A 73 -17.76 -12.54 11.30
C ARG A 73 -18.21 -13.90 11.82
N GLY A 74 -17.63 -14.95 11.25
CA GLY A 74 -17.73 -16.33 11.71
C GLY A 74 -16.34 -16.92 11.89
N THR A 75 -16.16 -17.73 12.93
CA THR A 75 -14.95 -18.53 13.13
C THR A 75 -15.38 -19.98 13.42
N LEU A 76 -14.60 -20.92 12.91
CA LEU A 76 -14.70 -22.35 13.22
C LEU A 76 -13.28 -22.87 13.45
N GLY A 77 -13.04 -23.38 14.66
CA GLY A 77 -11.77 -23.96 15.07
C GLY A 77 -11.93 -25.41 15.51
N TYR A 78 -10.88 -26.19 15.34
CA TYR A 78 -10.78 -27.55 15.86
C TYR A 78 -9.38 -27.81 16.42
N ASP A 79 -9.35 -28.25 17.68
CA ASP A 79 -8.14 -28.63 18.40
C ASP A 79 -8.09 -30.13 18.61
N ARG A 80 -6.92 -30.73 18.43
CA ARG A 80 -6.70 -32.15 18.71
C ARG A 80 -5.29 -32.42 19.18
N ASP A 81 -5.17 -33.27 20.20
CA ASP A 81 -3.91 -33.93 20.52
C ASP A 81 -3.65 -35.03 19.47
N LEU A 82 -2.55 -34.87 18.73
CA LEU A 82 -2.08 -35.75 17.68
C LEU A 82 -1.05 -36.74 18.23
N ILE A 83 -0.54 -37.61 17.35
CA ILE A 83 0.57 -38.51 17.70
C ILE A 83 1.80 -37.72 18.18
N TRP A 84 2.65 -38.38 18.96
CA TRP A 84 3.89 -37.82 19.51
C TRP A 84 3.72 -36.64 20.48
N GLY A 85 2.53 -36.43 21.04
CA GLY A 85 2.27 -35.34 22.00
C GLY A 85 2.22 -33.96 21.36
N ILE A 86 1.92 -33.89 20.06
CA ILE A 86 1.71 -32.63 19.34
C ILE A 86 0.26 -32.21 19.54
N ARG A 87 0.01 -30.98 19.96
CA ARG A 87 -1.30 -30.34 19.87
C ARG A 87 -1.43 -29.61 18.55
N GLY A 88 -2.40 -30.01 17.74
CA GLY A 88 -2.73 -29.37 16.48
C GLY A 88 -4.01 -28.55 16.59
N THR A 89 -4.00 -27.36 15.99
CA THR A 89 -5.14 -26.45 15.88
C THR A 89 -5.32 -26.07 14.43
N VAL A 90 -6.55 -26.16 13.92
CA VAL A 90 -6.94 -25.60 12.62
C VAL A 90 -8.09 -24.64 12.84
N GLU A 91 -8.00 -23.43 12.30
CA GLU A 91 -9.07 -22.43 12.38
C GLU A 91 -9.36 -21.82 11.00
N GLY A 92 -10.63 -21.58 10.73
CA GLY A 92 -11.10 -20.76 9.62
C GLY A 92 -11.91 -19.57 10.13
N LEU A 93 -11.51 -18.36 9.75
CA LEU A 93 -12.20 -17.12 10.06
C LEU A 93 -12.69 -16.45 8.77
N TYR A 94 -14.00 -16.19 8.69
CA TYR A 94 -14.61 -15.47 7.58
C TYR A 94 -15.22 -14.16 8.06
N SER A 95 -14.92 -13.08 7.36
CA SER A 95 -15.53 -11.76 7.59
C SER A 95 -16.21 -11.27 6.31
N LYS A 96 -17.40 -10.71 6.44
CA LYS A 96 -18.13 -10.06 5.34
C LYS A 96 -18.47 -8.63 5.73
N THR A 97 -18.09 -7.68 4.88
CA THR A 97 -18.50 -6.29 5.01
C THR A 97 -20.02 -6.17 4.89
N GLN A 98 -20.67 -5.57 5.89
CA GLN A 98 -22.10 -5.22 5.81
C GLN A 98 -22.26 -3.75 5.47
N GLU A 99 -21.53 -2.88 6.17
CA GLU A 99 -21.41 -1.46 5.88
C GLU A 99 -19.95 -1.09 6.05
N ASP A 100 -19.42 -0.32 5.12
CA ASP A 100 -18.12 0.29 5.18
C ASP A 100 -18.19 1.66 4.50
N ILE A 101 -17.18 2.48 4.69
CA ILE A 101 -17.15 3.79 4.07
C ILE A 101 -16.85 3.71 2.57
N TYR A 102 -17.38 4.68 1.84
CA TYR A 102 -16.99 4.95 0.48
C TYR A 102 -17.08 6.45 0.23
N TYR A 103 -16.06 7.01 -0.41
CA TYR A 103 -16.11 8.40 -0.85
C TYR A 103 -16.32 8.44 -2.36
N THR A 104 -17.17 9.37 -2.78
CA THR A 104 -17.27 9.85 -4.16
C THR A 104 -16.98 11.33 -4.21
N ASN A 105 -16.80 11.90 -5.41
CA ASN A 105 -16.79 13.34 -5.57
C ASN A 105 -17.79 13.76 -6.64
N VAL A 106 -18.83 14.45 -6.19
CA VAL A 106 -20.03 14.74 -6.98
C VAL A 106 -19.88 15.97 -7.86
N ASN A 107 -18.76 16.70 -7.77
CA ASN A 107 -18.45 17.80 -8.69
C ASN A 107 -17.82 17.29 -10.01
N ARG A 108 -18.00 16.01 -10.35
CA ARG A 108 -17.50 15.41 -11.59
C ARG A 108 -18.65 14.83 -12.39
N VAL A 109 -18.56 14.92 -13.70
CA VAL A 109 -19.49 14.28 -14.64
C VAL A 109 -18.70 13.57 -15.71
N GLN A 110 -19.12 12.35 -16.06
CA GLN A 110 -18.49 11.61 -17.14
C GLN A 110 -18.73 12.34 -18.48
N THR A 111 -17.68 12.55 -19.25
CA THR A 111 -17.73 13.24 -20.55
C THR A 111 -17.31 12.36 -21.72
N GLY A 112 -16.71 11.20 -21.46
CA GLY A 112 -16.32 10.26 -22.50
C GLY A 112 -15.57 9.06 -21.94
N THR A 113 -14.65 8.55 -22.76
CA THR A 113 -13.74 7.45 -22.41
C THR A 113 -12.32 7.76 -22.90
N SER A 114 -11.32 7.19 -22.22
CA SER A 114 -9.92 7.32 -22.60
C SER A 114 -9.62 6.48 -23.83
N ALA A 115 -8.88 7.04 -24.78
CA ALA A 115 -8.39 6.32 -25.96
C ALA A 115 -7.35 5.23 -25.63
N LEU A 116 -6.87 5.18 -24.38
CA LEU A 116 -5.89 4.18 -23.93
C LEU A 116 -6.54 2.81 -23.73
N ASP A 117 -7.57 2.74 -22.90
CA ASP A 117 -8.16 1.48 -22.43
C ASP A 117 -9.68 1.53 -22.24
N GLY A 118 -10.33 2.60 -22.72
CA GLY A 118 -11.78 2.77 -22.65
C GLY A 118 -12.32 3.16 -21.28
N ARG A 119 -11.46 3.41 -20.27
CA ARG A 119 -11.94 3.87 -18.95
C ARG A 119 -12.70 5.20 -19.06
N PRO A 120 -13.71 5.47 -18.20
CA PRO A 120 -14.42 6.74 -18.19
C PRO A 120 -13.49 7.94 -18.07
N THR A 121 -13.84 9.06 -18.73
CA THR A 121 -13.19 10.35 -18.51
C THR A 121 -14.17 11.39 -17.96
N TYR A 122 -13.68 12.32 -17.14
CA TYR A 122 -14.50 13.25 -16.38
C TYR A 122 -14.16 14.72 -16.67
N SER A 123 -15.10 15.60 -16.34
CA SER A 123 -14.89 17.04 -16.22
C SER A 123 -15.59 17.57 -14.97
N LEU A 124 -15.26 18.79 -14.58
CA LEU A 124 -15.93 19.45 -13.47
C LEU A 124 -17.36 19.86 -13.86
N VAL A 125 -18.33 19.58 -12.98
CA VAL A 125 -19.70 20.09 -13.09
C VAL A 125 -19.71 21.60 -12.88
N SER A 126 -19.03 22.07 -11.84
CA SER A 126 -18.84 23.48 -11.52
C SER A 126 -17.35 23.79 -11.41
N LYS A 127 -16.91 24.85 -12.08
CA LYS A 127 -15.51 25.32 -12.01
C LYS A 127 -15.21 26.12 -10.75
N GLN A 128 -16.25 26.57 -10.04
CA GLN A 128 -16.17 27.32 -8.80
C GLN A 128 -15.91 26.42 -7.59
N ILE A 129 -16.28 25.14 -7.72
CA ILE A 129 -16.00 24.10 -6.75
C ILE A 129 -14.79 23.32 -7.24
N PHE A 130 -13.79 23.15 -6.37
CA PHE A 130 -12.67 22.28 -6.65
C PHE A 130 -13.06 20.83 -6.37
N ASP A 131 -13.55 20.58 -5.16
CA ASP A 131 -13.97 19.27 -4.67
C ASP A 131 -15.34 19.34 -4.00
N ALA A 132 -16.22 18.39 -4.32
CA ALA A 132 -17.43 18.13 -3.54
C ALA A 132 -17.43 16.66 -3.12
N THR A 133 -16.75 16.34 -2.01
CA THR A 133 -16.65 14.96 -1.55
C THR A 133 -17.94 14.53 -0.86
N PHE A 134 -18.34 13.28 -1.05
CA PHE A 134 -19.56 12.72 -0.50
C PHE A 134 -19.25 11.38 0.14
N LEU A 135 -19.38 11.31 1.47
CA LEU A 135 -19.23 10.10 2.27
C LEU A 135 -20.54 9.31 2.27
N THR A 136 -20.48 8.08 1.77
CA THR A 136 -21.59 7.12 1.76
C THR A 136 -21.10 5.74 2.18
N ASN A 137 -21.92 4.71 2.00
CA ASN A 137 -21.63 3.34 2.37
C ASN A 137 -21.39 2.41 1.18
N THR A 138 -20.64 1.35 1.44
CA THR A 138 -20.53 0.16 0.57
C THR A 138 -20.64 -1.11 1.42
N SER A 139 -21.20 -2.17 0.86
CA SER A 139 -21.23 -3.52 1.46
C SER A 139 -20.24 -4.48 0.80
N LYS A 140 -19.37 -3.94 -0.06
CA LYS A 140 -18.41 -4.71 -0.85
C LYS A 140 -17.10 -4.88 -0.08
N GLY A 141 -16.63 -6.12 -0.05
CA GLY A 141 -15.47 -6.55 0.72
C GLY A 141 -15.76 -7.84 1.48
N HIS A 142 -14.72 -8.64 1.69
CA HIS A 142 -14.74 -9.85 2.50
C HIS A 142 -13.32 -10.28 2.82
N GLU A 143 -13.18 -11.11 3.84
CA GLU A 143 -11.92 -11.70 4.25
C GLU A 143 -12.14 -13.17 4.62
N PHE A 144 -11.19 -14.02 4.24
CA PHE A 144 -11.10 -15.38 4.74
C PHE A 144 -9.67 -15.68 5.15
N THR A 145 -9.49 -16.09 6.40
CA THR A 145 -8.20 -16.46 6.98
C THR A 145 -8.27 -17.92 7.44
N GLN A 146 -7.27 -18.70 7.03
CA GLN A 146 -7.11 -20.10 7.42
C GLN A 146 -5.81 -20.23 8.19
N THR A 147 -5.84 -20.86 9.35
CA THR A 147 -4.66 -21.06 10.18
C THR A 147 -4.49 -22.53 10.53
N LEU A 148 -3.22 -22.95 10.57
CA LEU A 148 -2.77 -24.22 11.12
C LEU A 148 -1.71 -23.89 12.16
N GLN A 149 -1.83 -24.48 13.35
CA GLN A 149 -0.83 -24.38 14.40
C GLN A 149 -0.52 -25.76 14.97
N LEU A 150 0.76 -26.00 15.22
CA LEU A 150 1.28 -27.21 15.84
C LEU A 150 2.15 -26.79 17.03
N VAL A 151 1.90 -27.36 18.20
CA VAL A 151 2.67 -27.12 19.41
C VAL A 151 3.05 -28.44 20.03
N ARG A 152 4.31 -28.61 20.41
CA ARG A 152 4.80 -29.80 21.09
C ARG A 152 5.63 -29.42 22.31
N PRO A 153 5.08 -29.55 23.53
CA PRO A 153 5.87 -29.53 24.74
C PRO A 153 6.57 -30.89 24.93
N PHE A 154 7.87 -30.87 25.19
CA PHE A 154 8.65 -32.07 25.55
C PHE A 154 8.87 -32.10 27.06
N THR A 155 9.17 -33.28 27.61
CA THR A 155 9.33 -33.51 29.05
C THR A 155 10.59 -32.88 29.66
N HIS A 156 11.54 -32.42 28.84
CA HIS A 156 12.84 -31.90 29.28
C HIS A 156 12.97 -30.38 29.12
N GLY A 157 11.89 -29.62 29.26
CA GLY A 157 11.95 -28.14 29.16
C GLY A 157 12.04 -27.58 27.74
N LEU A 158 12.06 -28.45 26.71
CA LEU A 158 11.98 -28.05 25.31
C LEU A 158 10.51 -27.88 24.89
N THR A 159 10.19 -26.77 24.23
CA THR A 159 8.92 -26.55 23.56
C THR A 159 9.17 -26.11 22.12
N MET A 160 8.46 -26.72 21.18
CA MET A 160 8.49 -26.33 19.77
C MET A 160 7.10 -25.93 19.32
N SER A 161 7.01 -24.87 18.51
CA SER A 161 5.78 -24.49 17.85
C SER A 161 6.01 -24.07 16.42
N ALA A 162 5.03 -24.33 15.56
CA ALA A 162 4.99 -23.85 14.20
C ALA A 162 3.55 -23.44 13.85
N SER A 163 3.39 -22.38 13.08
CA SER A 163 2.10 -21.93 12.60
C SER A 163 2.19 -21.41 11.17
N TYR A 164 1.10 -21.55 10.44
CA TYR A 164 0.93 -20.96 9.12
C TYR A 164 -0.47 -20.38 9.00
N ALA A 165 -0.55 -19.17 8.45
CA ALA A 165 -1.78 -18.49 8.12
C ALA A 165 -1.79 -18.13 6.63
N HIS A 166 -2.90 -18.43 5.96
CA HIS A 166 -3.21 -17.96 4.62
C HIS A 166 -4.42 -17.03 4.70
N GLN A 167 -4.30 -15.83 4.14
CA GLN A 167 -5.36 -14.84 4.13
C GLN A 167 -5.72 -14.46 2.69
N ASN A 168 -7.02 -14.37 2.42
CA ASN A 168 -7.55 -13.66 1.27
C ASN A 168 -8.45 -12.54 1.80
N ALA A 169 -8.05 -11.29 1.57
CA ALA A 169 -8.75 -10.11 2.04
C ALA A 169 -8.98 -9.18 0.84
N GLN A 170 -10.24 -8.83 0.63
CA GLN A 170 -10.64 -7.93 -0.43
C GLN A 170 -11.49 -6.81 0.13
N SER A 171 -11.22 -5.58 -0.30
CA SER A 171 -11.97 -4.39 0.11
C SER A 171 -12.37 -3.54 -1.10
N ALA A 172 -13.49 -2.84 -0.96
CA ALA A 172 -13.88 -1.80 -1.89
C ALA A 172 -13.23 -0.45 -1.59
N PHE A 173 -12.86 -0.18 -0.34
CA PHE A 173 -12.30 1.11 0.09
C PHE A 173 -11.52 0.93 1.40
N GLU A 174 -10.38 1.60 1.56
CA GLU A 174 -9.49 1.35 2.71
C GLU A 174 -9.53 2.44 3.80
N GLY A 175 -9.97 3.65 3.47
CA GLY A 175 -10.10 4.72 4.47
C GLY A 175 -8.78 5.12 5.14
N THR A 176 -7.65 5.13 4.43
CA THR A 176 -6.32 5.30 5.01
C THR A 176 -5.96 6.74 5.40
N SER A 177 -6.88 7.70 5.20
CA SER A 177 -6.66 9.12 5.51
C SER A 177 -7.72 9.72 6.44
N SER A 178 -7.35 10.80 7.13
CA SER A 178 -8.28 11.60 7.94
C SER A 178 -9.06 12.64 7.13
N ARG A 179 -8.60 12.99 5.92
CA ARG A 179 -9.23 13.99 5.05
C ARG A 179 -10.14 13.31 4.01
N ALA A 180 -11.36 13.81 3.85
CA ALA A 180 -12.33 13.29 2.89
C ALA A 180 -11.75 13.27 1.46
N ILE A 181 -11.17 14.39 1.03
CA ILE A 181 -10.54 14.47 -0.30
C ILE A 181 -9.35 13.53 -0.47
N SER A 182 -8.53 13.33 0.57
CA SER A 182 -7.40 12.39 0.49
C SER A 182 -7.88 10.96 0.36
N ASN A 183 -8.94 10.58 1.06
CA ASN A 183 -9.54 9.25 0.90
C ASN A 183 -10.03 9.04 -0.54
N TRP A 184 -10.71 10.03 -1.13
CA TRP A 184 -11.20 9.92 -2.51
C TRP A 184 -10.08 9.92 -3.56
N ARG A 185 -9.16 10.89 -3.53
CA ARG A 185 -8.15 11.07 -4.61
C ARG A 185 -6.99 10.07 -4.58
N PHE A 186 -6.83 9.32 -3.49
CA PHE A 186 -5.83 8.26 -3.38
C PHE A 186 -6.44 6.85 -3.48
N GLU A 187 -7.75 6.74 -3.66
CA GLU A 187 -8.38 5.45 -3.95
C GLU A 187 -8.02 5.01 -5.36
N HIS A 188 -7.18 3.99 -5.49
CA HIS A 188 -6.71 3.52 -6.79
C HIS A 188 -7.86 2.91 -7.61
N THR A 189 -8.13 3.49 -8.76
CA THR A 189 -9.29 3.14 -9.60
C THR A 189 -8.90 2.75 -11.02
N LYS A 190 -9.76 1.93 -11.64
CA LYS A 190 -9.71 1.64 -13.08
C LYS A 190 -10.32 2.77 -13.93
N GLY A 191 -10.75 3.86 -13.29
CA GLY A 191 -11.26 5.06 -13.92
C GLY A 191 -12.62 5.47 -13.40
N ASP A 192 -13.52 4.53 -13.08
CA ASP A 192 -14.83 4.85 -12.48
C ASP A 192 -14.65 5.37 -11.05
N ILE A 193 -15.12 6.61 -10.81
CA ILE A 193 -15.00 7.33 -9.53
C ILE A 193 -16.29 7.30 -8.70
N PHE A 194 -17.34 6.64 -9.18
CA PHE A 194 -18.66 6.57 -8.54
C PHE A 194 -19.05 5.17 -8.10
N THR A 195 -18.54 4.14 -8.77
CA THR A 195 -18.85 2.74 -8.44
C THR A 195 -17.76 2.10 -7.58
N PRO A 196 -18.08 1.59 -6.38
CA PRO A 196 -17.11 0.86 -5.57
C PRO A 196 -16.64 -0.40 -6.28
N THR A 197 -15.33 -0.53 -6.51
CA THR A 197 -14.70 -1.73 -7.09
C THR A 197 -13.91 -2.49 -6.04
N VAL A 198 -13.99 -3.81 -6.07
CA VAL A 198 -13.31 -4.68 -5.10
C VAL A 198 -11.94 -5.06 -5.64
N GLY A 199 -10.91 -4.94 -4.80
CA GLY A 199 -9.56 -5.44 -5.05
C GLY A 199 -8.98 -6.05 -3.78
N ASN A 200 -7.72 -6.50 -3.83
CA ASN A 200 -7.02 -6.94 -2.63
C ASN A 200 -7.00 -5.81 -1.60
N SER A 201 -7.06 -6.14 -0.31
CA SER A 201 -6.93 -5.12 0.71
C SER A 201 -5.49 -4.64 0.84
N VAL A 202 -5.26 -3.35 1.11
CA VAL A 202 -3.92 -2.82 1.43
C VAL A 202 -3.31 -3.44 2.69
N PHE A 203 -4.16 -4.03 3.55
CA PHE A 203 -3.78 -4.73 4.78
C PHE A 203 -3.67 -6.26 4.60
N LEU A 204 -3.82 -6.78 3.38
CA LEU A 204 -3.71 -8.20 3.11
C LEU A 204 -2.30 -8.71 3.43
N GLN A 205 -2.24 -9.68 4.35
CA GLN A 205 -1.05 -10.46 4.67
C GLN A 205 -1.24 -11.89 4.16
N LYS A 206 -1.02 -12.08 2.84
CA LYS A 206 -1.45 -13.30 2.13
C LYS A 206 -0.90 -14.60 2.72
N HIS A 207 0.37 -14.60 3.09
CA HIS A 207 1.04 -15.73 3.73
C HIS A 207 1.81 -15.27 4.95
N ARG A 208 1.72 -16.03 6.05
CA ARG A 208 2.57 -15.86 7.22
C ARG A 208 2.86 -17.20 7.86
N ALA A 209 4.13 -17.52 8.05
CA ALA A 209 4.60 -18.67 8.79
C ALA A 209 5.40 -18.18 10.00
N ASN A 210 5.21 -18.83 11.14
CA ASN A 210 6.03 -18.60 12.32
C ASN A 210 6.51 -19.95 12.86
N ALA A 211 7.72 -19.98 13.42
CA ALA A 211 8.21 -21.10 14.19
C ALA A 211 8.91 -20.60 15.44
N ALA A 212 8.79 -21.32 16.55
CA ALA A 212 9.49 -20.98 17.78
C ALA A 212 10.02 -22.23 18.47
N ILE A 213 11.21 -22.11 19.04
CA ILE A 213 11.83 -23.12 19.89
C ILE A 213 12.22 -22.45 21.19
N THR A 214 11.78 -23.01 22.31
CA THR A 214 12.19 -22.57 23.65
C THR A 214 12.76 -23.76 24.40
N TYR A 215 13.90 -23.58 25.07
CA TYR A 215 14.53 -24.63 25.85
C TYR A 215 14.96 -24.09 27.21
N ASP A 216 14.32 -24.61 28.26
CA ASP A 216 14.74 -24.42 29.64
C ASP A 216 15.69 -25.53 30.05
N LEU A 217 16.91 -25.16 30.39
CA LEU A 217 17.99 -26.04 30.83
C LEU A 217 18.38 -25.70 32.28
N PRO A 218 17.84 -26.43 33.26
CA PRO A 218 18.26 -26.33 34.65
C PRO A 218 19.70 -26.85 34.81
N MET A 219 20.58 -26.05 35.40
CA MET A 219 21.97 -26.41 35.69
C MET A 219 22.29 -26.11 37.15
N GLY A 220 21.99 -27.06 38.04
CA GLY A 220 22.16 -26.87 39.48
C GLY A 220 21.26 -25.74 40.01
N PRO A 221 21.82 -24.67 40.61
CA PRO A 221 21.02 -23.60 41.18
C PRO A 221 20.57 -22.54 40.15
N VAL A 222 21.12 -22.57 38.92
CA VAL A 222 20.77 -21.64 37.84
C VAL A 222 19.89 -22.30 36.80
N ASN A 223 19.09 -21.51 36.09
CA ASN A 223 18.33 -21.96 34.92
C ASN A 223 18.71 -21.14 33.69
N HIS A 224 19.06 -21.82 32.61
CA HIS A 224 19.32 -21.21 31.31
C HIS A 224 18.09 -21.36 30.43
N THR A 225 17.59 -20.27 29.86
CA THR A 225 16.48 -20.30 28.91
C THR A 225 16.99 -19.83 27.55
N PHE A 226 16.79 -20.64 26.52
CA PHE A 226 17.10 -20.29 25.13
C PHE A 226 15.79 -20.14 24.36
N GLY A 227 15.70 -19.11 23.53
CA GLY A 227 14.57 -18.86 22.65
C GLY A 227 15.05 -18.60 21.23
N LEU A 228 14.40 -19.23 20.26
CA LEU A 228 14.50 -18.86 18.84
C LEU A 228 13.09 -18.62 18.32
N TYR A 229 12.90 -17.52 17.60
CA TYR A 229 11.65 -17.20 16.95
C TYR A 229 11.92 -16.83 15.49
N TRP A 230 11.27 -17.52 14.57
CA TRP A 230 11.38 -17.29 13.14
C TRP A 230 10.04 -16.82 12.60
N ASN A 231 10.05 -15.75 11.83
CA ASN A 231 8.92 -15.29 11.04
C ASN A 231 9.29 -15.26 9.56
N ALA A 232 8.37 -15.72 8.72
CA ALA A 232 8.38 -15.42 7.30
C ALA A 232 6.99 -15.01 6.86
N GLN A 233 6.89 -13.91 6.13
CA GLN A 233 5.62 -13.40 5.69
C GLN A 233 5.74 -12.81 4.28
N SER A 234 4.69 -12.97 3.48
CA SER A 234 4.60 -12.34 2.17
C SER A 234 4.70 -10.82 2.32
N GLY A 235 5.22 -10.11 1.31
CA GLY A 235 5.18 -8.65 1.36
C GLY A 235 3.76 -8.10 1.26
N ARG A 236 3.58 -6.83 1.63
CA ARG A 236 2.28 -6.16 1.53
C ARG A 236 1.95 -5.88 0.06
N PRO A 237 0.67 -5.83 -0.31
CA PRO A 237 0.32 -5.52 -1.67
C PRO A 237 0.48 -4.02 -1.97
N TYR A 238 0.77 -3.70 -3.22
CA TYR A 238 0.91 -2.34 -3.74
C TYR A 238 0.33 -2.24 -5.16
N SER A 239 0.06 -1.01 -5.60
CA SER A 239 -0.53 -0.74 -6.92
C SER A 239 0.49 -0.12 -7.87
N LEU A 240 0.37 -0.44 -9.17
CA LEU A 240 1.05 0.29 -10.23
C LEU A 240 0.08 1.30 -10.83
N LEU A 241 0.49 2.57 -10.85
CA LEU A 241 -0.31 3.67 -11.36
C LEU A 241 0.37 4.29 -12.58
N PHE A 242 -0.38 5.07 -13.34
CA PHE A 242 0.22 6.06 -14.22
C PHE A 242 0.62 7.31 -13.43
N GLY A 243 1.76 7.91 -13.80
CA GLY A 243 2.17 9.22 -13.30
C GLY A 243 1.47 10.40 -13.99
N THR A 244 0.21 10.24 -14.38
CA THR A 244 -0.64 11.26 -15.00
C THR A 244 -2.11 10.92 -14.80
N ASP A 245 -2.96 11.93 -14.93
CA ASP A 245 -4.41 11.82 -14.93
C ASP A 245 -4.91 11.33 -16.32
N ILE A 246 -5.35 10.07 -16.37
CA ILE A 246 -5.90 9.38 -17.55
C ILE A 246 -7.42 9.55 -17.62
N ASN A 247 -8.10 9.46 -16.47
CA ASN A 247 -9.56 9.58 -16.36
C ASN A 247 -10.02 11.06 -16.29
N LYS A 248 -9.10 12.03 -16.32
CA LYS A 248 -9.36 13.48 -16.31
C LYS A 248 -10.15 13.95 -15.08
N ASP A 249 -10.07 13.23 -13.96
CA ASP A 249 -10.77 13.58 -12.72
C ASP A 249 -10.10 14.71 -11.91
N GLN A 250 -9.03 15.30 -12.47
CA GLN A 250 -8.14 16.33 -11.92
C GLN A 250 -7.03 15.81 -11.00
N TYR A 251 -6.88 14.49 -10.83
CA TYR A 251 -5.83 13.90 -10.00
C TYR A 251 -5.03 12.83 -10.75
N ALA A 252 -3.70 12.94 -10.65
CA ALA A 252 -2.76 12.03 -11.31
C ALA A 252 -2.23 10.91 -10.39
N THR A 253 -2.91 10.64 -9.27
CA THR A 253 -2.37 9.84 -8.15
C THR A 253 -3.16 8.57 -7.85
N ASN A 254 -4.15 8.22 -8.67
CA ASN A 254 -5.07 7.11 -8.44
C ASN A 254 -5.32 6.23 -9.67
N ASP A 255 -4.85 6.63 -10.86
CA ASP A 255 -5.16 5.92 -12.09
C ASP A 255 -4.31 4.65 -12.26
N LEU A 256 -4.96 3.49 -12.19
CA LEU A 256 -4.29 2.18 -12.33
C LEU A 256 -3.65 2.01 -13.71
N LEU A 257 -2.50 1.36 -13.74
CA LEU A 257 -1.73 1.10 -14.97
C LEU A 257 -2.51 0.21 -15.96
N PHE A 258 -2.41 0.54 -17.25
CA PHE A 258 -2.86 -0.33 -18.34
C PHE A 258 -1.67 -1.09 -18.94
N ILE A 259 -1.79 -2.42 -19.02
CA ILE A 259 -0.83 -3.28 -19.73
C ILE A 259 -1.31 -3.41 -21.19
N PRO A 260 -0.52 -3.02 -22.20
CA PRO A 260 -0.92 -3.08 -23.62
C PRO A 260 -1.05 -4.49 -24.21
N GLY A 261 -0.54 -5.52 -23.52
CA GLY A 261 -0.61 -6.92 -23.98
C GLY A 261 0.54 -7.36 -24.87
N GLY A 262 1.71 -6.72 -24.75
CA GLY A 262 2.92 -7.09 -25.48
C GLY A 262 3.81 -5.88 -25.75
N ALA A 263 5.12 -6.11 -25.87
CA ALA A 263 6.10 -5.07 -26.18
C ALA A 263 5.85 -4.42 -27.55
N ASP A 264 5.36 -5.18 -28.53
CA ASP A 264 5.04 -4.69 -29.88
C ASP A 264 3.80 -3.79 -29.95
N LYS A 265 2.97 -3.79 -28.89
CA LYS A 265 1.71 -3.05 -28.80
C LYS A 265 1.86 -1.65 -28.21
N MET A 266 3.08 -1.21 -27.91
CA MET A 266 3.33 0.10 -27.32
C MET A 266 4.64 0.70 -27.77
N ILE A 267 4.82 1.99 -27.47
CA ILE A 267 6.09 2.69 -27.65
C ILE A 267 6.55 3.13 -26.26
N LEU A 268 7.77 2.73 -25.88
CA LEU A 268 8.40 3.17 -24.64
C LEU A 268 9.38 4.31 -24.93
N CYS A 269 9.26 5.41 -24.21
CA CYS A 269 10.13 6.56 -24.31
C CYS A 269 10.99 6.73 -23.04
N PRO A 270 12.23 7.22 -23.18
CA PRO A 270 13.05 7.57 -22.01
C PRO A 270 12.41 8.73 -21.24
N SER A 271 12.79 8.86 -19.96
CA SER A 271 12.41 10.02 -19.15
C SER A 271 12.87 11.32 -19.81
N GLN A 272 12.10 12.40 -19.62
CA GLN A 272 12.44 13.74 -20.12
C GLN A 272 12.03 14.81 -19.11
N THR A 273 12.69 15.96 -19.19
CA THR A 273 12.13 17.20 -18.66
C THR A 273 10.76 17.47 -19.31
N PRO A 274 9.77 17.98 -18.55
CA PRO A 274 8.43 18.18 -19.07
C PRO A 274 8.40 19.25 -20.18
N THR A 275 8.59 18.84 -21.44
CA THR A 275 8.27 19.64 -22.62
C THR A 275 6.96 19.11 -23.20
N SER A 276 5.97 19.98 -23.42
CA SER A 276 4.62 19.63 -23.89
C SER A 276 4.57 19.30 -25.39
N THR A 277 5.58 18.63 -25.93
CA THR A 277 5.58 18.20 -27.32
C THR A 277 4.72 16.96 -27.45
N VAL A 278 3.58 17.10 -28.14
CA VAL A 278 2.66 16.01 -28.47
C VAL A 278 3.43 14.95 -29.29
N PRO A 279 3.31 13.65 -28.97
CA PRO A 279 3.87 12.58 -29.79
C PRO A 279 3.41 12.69 -31.25
N THR A 280 4.35 12.61 -32.20
CA THR A 280 4.04 12.53 -33.63
C THR A 280 4.56 11.20 -34.19
N ALA A 281 4.05 10.74 -35.34
CA ALA A 281 4.56 9.51 -35.96
C ALA A 281 6.07 9.57 -36.23
N ALA A 282 6.60 10.73 -36.62
CA ALA A 282 8.02 10.91 -36.90
C ALA A 282 8.89 11.03 -35.64
N ALA A 283 8.30 11.43 -34.51
CA ALA A 283 9.00 11.63 -33.25
C ALA A 283 8.07 11.29 -32.07
N PRO A 284 7.77 10.00 -31.83
CA PRO A 284 6.83 9.59 -30.79
C PRO A 284 7.34 9.93 -29.37
N CYS A 285 8.66 9.99 -29.20
CA CYS A 285 9.31 10.41 -27.95
C CYS A 285 9.76 11.88 -27.94
N GLY A 286 9.29 12.68 -28.91
CA GLY A 286 9.76 14.04 -29.13
C GLY A 286 11.08 14.12 -29.92
N THR A 287 11.40 15.32 -30.40
CA THR A 287 12.55 15.56 -31.28
C THR A 287 13.87 15.15 -30.63
N GLY A 288 14.71 14.43 -31.37
CA GLY A 288 16.05 14.01 -30.93
C GLY A 288 16.07 12.86 -29.92
N ARG A 289 14.96 12.14 -29.74
CA ARG A 289 14.87 11.00 -28.81
C ARG A 289 14.40 9.74 -29.51
N THR A 290 15.13 8.66 -29.26
CA THR A 290 14.80 7.33 -29.77
C THR A 290 13.97 6.57 -28.73
N PRO A 291 12.92 5.83 -29.16
CA PRO A 291 12.24 4.89 -28.28
C PRO A 291 13.20 3.89 -27.64
N LEU A 292 12.91 3.50 -26.41
CA LEU A 292 13.57 2.41 -25.70
C LEU A 292 13.02 1.06 -26.17
N ASP A 293 13.74 -0.01 -25.85
CA ASP A 293 13.21 -1.37 -25.98
C ASP A 293 11.99 -1.54 -25.05
N ALA A 294 10.81 -1.78 -25.63
CA ALA A 294 9.56 -2.00 -24.89
C ALA A 294 9.56 -3.29 -24.06
N ASN A 295 10.50 -4.23 -24.30
CA ASN A 295 10.70 -5.38 -23.42
C ASN A 295 11.12 -4.99 -22.00
N ILE A 296 11.67 -3.78 -21.81
CA ILE A 296 11.97 -3.23 -20.47
C ILE A 296 10.70 -3.10 -19.65
N PHE A 297 9.62 -2.59 -20.24
CA PHE A 297 8.30 -2.52 -19.60
C PHE A 297 7.75 -3.92 -19.32
N SER A 298 7.84 -4.83 -20.29
CA SER A 298 7.35 -6.21 -20.12
C SER A 298 8.08 -6.95 -18.99
N SER A 299 9.40 -6.73 -18.87
CA SER A 299 10.24 -7.31 -17.81
C SER A 299 9.88 -6.73 -16.43
N PHE A 300 9.66 -5.42 -16.36
CA PHE A 300 9.19 -4.77 -15.13
C PHE A 300 7.83 -5.32 -14.68
N VAL A 301 6.85 -5.37 -15.59
CA VAL A 301 5.50 -5.90 -15.32
C VAL A 301 5.57 -7.35 -14.82
N SER A 302 6.41 -8.18 -15.44
CA SER A 302 6.65 -9.56 -15.00
C SER A 302 7.26 -9.62 -13.60
N SER A 303 8.26 -8.77 -13.31
CA SER A 303 8.88 -8.68 -11.98
C SER A 303 7.91 -8.19 -10.89
N ALA A 304 6.86 -7.47 -11.26
CA ALA A 304 5.79 -7.04 -10.38
C ALA A 304 4.69 -8.12 -10.18
N GLY A 305 4.87 -9.32 -10.74
CA GLY A 305 3.95 -10.46 -10.60
C GLY A 305 2.76 -10.43 -11.57
N LEU A 306 2.85 -9.65 -12.66
CA LEU A 306 1.76 -9.46 -13.63
C LEU A 306 2.14 -10.03 -15.00
N ASN A 307 1.16 -10.43 -15.81
CA ASN A 307 1.40 -10.94 -17.15
C ASN A 307 1.50 -9.78 -18.17
N PRO A 308 2.68 -9.52 -18.79
CA PRO A 308 2.85 -8.43 -19.74
C PRO A 308 2.11 -8.64 -21.08
N ASN A 309 1.76 -9.89 -21.41
CA ASN A 309 1.10 -10.27 -22.65
C ASN A 309 -0.42 -10.27 -22.54
N GLN A 310 -0.98 -9.91 -21.38
CA GLN A 310 -2.42 -9.80 -21.17
C GLN A 310 -2.84 -8.33 -21.19
N ALA A 311 -3.49 -7.89 -22.27
CA ALA A 311 -4.00 -6.53 -22.36
C ALA A 311 -5.11 -6.29 -21.33
N ARG A 312 -4.87 -5.42 -20.33
CA ARG A 312 -5.88 -5.02 -19.33
C ARG A 312 -5.40 -3.88 -18.43
N THR A 313 -6.37 -3.17 -17.85
CA THR A 313 -6.16 -2.31 -16.68
C THR A 313 -6.06 -3.19 -15.44
N ILE A 314 -4.94 -3.06 -14.72
CA ILE A 314 -4.66 -3.89 -13.54
C ILE A 314 -5.61 -3.55 -12.39
N GLY A 315 -5.76 -4.46 -11.43
CA GLY A 315 -6.49 -4.20 -10.20
C GLY A 315 -5.66 -3.41 -9.20
N LYS A 316 -6.32 -2.76 -8.23
CA LYS A 316 -5.64 -2.21 -7.07
C LYS A 316 -5.00 -3.33 -6.26
N TYR A 317 -3.81 -3.06 -5.75
CA TYR A 317 -3.08 -3.93 -4.81
C TYR A 317 -2.81 -5.33 -5.40
N GLU A 318 -2.57 -5.42 -6.71
CA GLU A 318 -2.35 -6.69 -7.42
C GLU A 318 -0.89 -7.17 -7.37
N SER A 319 0.06 -6.27 -7.16
CA SER A 319 1.48 -6.58 -6.98
C SER A 319 1.85 -6.68 -5.51
N PHE A 320 2.91 -7.41 -5.17
CA PHE A 320 3.33 -7.64 -3.78
C PHE A 320 4.80 -7.28 -3.55
N GLU A 321 5.08 -6.67 -2.41
CA GLU A 321 6.45 -6.50 -1.92
C GLU A 321 7.15 -7.87 -1.77
N PRO A 322 8.50 -7.92 -1.77
CA PRO A 322 9.23 -9.13 -1.47
C PRO A 322 8.86 -9.70 -0.09
N TRP A 323 9.05 -11.01 0.07
CA TRP A 323 8.89 -11.66 1.38
C TRP A 323 9.88 -11.09 2.40
N SER A 324 9.40 -10.84 3.62
CA SER A 324 10.27 -10.57 4.77
C SER A 324 10.49 -11.85 5.57
N ARG A 325 11.72 -12.02 6.07
CA ARG A 325 12.11 -13.15 6.90
C ARG A 325 13.02 -12.66 8.02
N ASP A 326 12.70 -12.99 9.25
CA ASP A 326 13.48 -12.65 10.43
C ASP A 326 13.66 -13.87 11.33
N LEU A 327 14.77 -13.87 12.06
CA LEU A 327 15.09 -14.85 13.09
C LEU A 327 15.56 -14.07 14.30
N ASP A 328 14.88 -14.22 15.41
CA ASP A 328 15.22 -13.59 16.68
C ASP A 328 15.77 -14.67 17.63
N PHE A 329 16.72 -14.27 18.45
CA PHE A 329 17.33 -15.10 19.47
C PHE A 329 17.18 -14.45 20.84
N HIS A 330 16.86 -15.27 21.83
CA HIS A 330 16.75 -14.90 23.23
C HIS A 330 17.60 -15.86 24.07
N TYR A 331 18.29 -15.30 25.05
CA TYR A 331 18.94 -16.04 26.12
C TYR A 331 18.60 -15.39 27.46
N ALA A 332 18.29 -16.20 28.46
CA ALA A 332 18.15 -15.74 29.83
C ALA A 332 18.85 -16.67 30.82
N LEU A 333 19.40 -16.08 31.87
CA LEU A 333 20.02 -16.76 32.99
C LEU A 333 19.30 -16.34 34.28
N ALA A 334 18.53 -17.26 34.85
CA ALA A 334 17.94 -17.07 36.17
C ALA A 334 19.01 -17.30 37.24
N LEU A 335 19.20 -16.31 38.11
CA LEU A 335 20.14 -16.34 39.21
C LEU A 335 19.52 -16.99 40.46
N PRO A 336 20.30 -17.69 41.30
CA PRO A 336 19.81 -18.39 42.48
C PRO A 336 19.59 -17.45 43.66
N ILE A 337 18.77 -16.43 43.46
CA ILE A 337 18.41 -15.47 44.51
C ILE A 337 17.03 -15.85 45.04
N HIS A 338 16.94 -16.23 46.32
CA HIS A 338 15.70 -16.74 46.91
C HIS A 338 14.71 -15.65 47.32
N THR A 339 15.20 -14.43 47.57
CA THR A 339 14.36 -13.32 48.07
C THR A 339 13.56 -12.64 46.96
N VAL A 340 14.13 -12.58 45.75
CA VAL A 340 13.53 -11.94 44.56
C VAL A 340 13.93 -12.74 43.34
N ARG A 341 13.04 -12.86 42.35
CA ARG A 341 13.39 -13.54 41.10
C ARG A 341 14.25 -12.60 40.26
N THR A 342 15.50 -12.99 40.05
CA THR A 342 16.48 -12.21 39.28
C THR A 342 16.93 -12.97 38.04
N GLU A 343 16.95 -12.29 36.90
CA GLU A 343 17.29 -12.86 35.59
C GLU A 343 18.14 -11.87 34.79
N ILE A 344 19.22 -12.36 34.17
CA ILE A 344 19.98 -11.61 33.16
C ILE A 344 19.54 -12.11 31.79
N ASP A 345 19.05 -11.22 30.92
CA ASP A 345 18.58 -11.57 29.58
C ASP A 345 19.41 -10.89 28.49
N ALA A 346 19.55 -11.57 27.35
CA ALA A 346 20.14 -11.05 26.13
C ALA A 346 19.23 -11.40 24.95
N ASP A 347 18.80 -10.38 24.21
CA ASP A 347 18.03 -10.53 22.98
C ASP A 347 18.85 -10.08 21.78
N VAL A 348 18.75 -10.81 20.68
CA VAL A 348 19.25 -10.44 19.35
C VAL A 348 18.12 -10.55 18.35
N LEU A 349 17.62 -9.41 17.90
CA LEU A 349 16.61 -9.32 16.86
C LEU A 349 17.26 -9.36 15.47
N ASN A 350 16.59 -10.00 14.51
CA ASN A 350 17.05 -10.15 13.14
C ASN A 350 18.47 -10.70 13.01
N LEU A 351 18.72 -11.81 13.72
CA LEU A 351 19.95 -12.59 13.73
C LEU A 351 20.41 -12.98 12.31
N LEU A 352 19.49 -13.15 11.35
CA LEU A 352 19.85 -13.41 9.95
C LEU A 352 20.72 -12.31 9.36
N HIS A 353 20.40 -11.05 9.66
CA HIS A 353 21.13 -9.89 9.16
C HIS A 353 22.51 -9.74 9.81
N LEU A 354 22.66 -10.20 11.07
CA LEU A 354 23.96 -10.24 11.74
C LEU A 354 24.95 -11.13 10.98
N PHE A 355 24.49 -12.26 10.44
CA PHE A 355 25.34 -13.20 9.70
C PHE A 355 25.46 -12.86 8.20
N ASN A 356 24.43 -12.26 7.59
CA ASN A 356 24.46 -11.86 6.19
C ASN A 356 23.64 -10.57 5.98
N LYS A 357 24.32 -9.49 5.57
CA LYS A 357 23.72 -8.17 5.27
C LYS A 357 22.60 -8.18 4.22
N ASP A 358 22.56 -9.20 3.37
CA ASP A 358 21.54 -9.34 2.32
C ASP A 358 20.32 -10.15 2.79
N SER A 359 20.45 -10.85 3.92
CA SER A 359 19.36 -11.54 4.63
C SER A 359 18.68 -10.63 5.66
N GLY A 360 17.45 -10.94 6.05
CA GLY A 360 16.76 -10.14 7.07
C GLY A 360 16.26 -8.77 6.60
N ASN A 361 16.39 -8.46 5.31
CA ASN A 361 15.91 -7.20 4.75
C ASN A 361 14.38 -7.18 4.63
N VAL A 362 13.78 -6.10 5.14
CA VAL A 362 12.35 -5.80 4.98
C VAL A 362 12.21 -4.71 3.94
N TYR A 363 11.51 -5.03 2.85
CA TYR A 363 11.24 -4.11 1.76
C TYR A 363 9.82 -3.54 1.86
N PHE A 364 9.65 -2.30 1.43
CA PHE A 364 8.33 -1.68 1.33
C PHE A 364 8.21 -0.75 0.12
N VAL A 365 6.98 -0.54 -0.34
CA VAL A 365 6.61 0.52 -1.29
C VAL A 365 5.93 1.64 -0.52
N SER A 366 6.47 2.85 -0.61
CA SER A 366 5.90 4.04 0.04
C SER A 366 4.48 4.29 -0.45
N ASN A 367 3.56 4.60 0.48
CA ASN A 367 2.13 4.78 0.20
C ASN A 367 1.45 3.61 -0.57
N GLN A 368 2.08 2.43 -0.62
CA GLN A 368 1.59 1.23 -1.30
C GLN A 368 1.24 1.47 -2.79
N ASN A 369 1.95 2.39 -3.45
CA ASN A 369 1.85 2.59 -4.89
C ASN A 369 3.17 3.06 -5.51
N THR A 370 3.30 2.84 -6.82
CA THR A 370 4.39 3.39 -7.63
C THR A 370 3.88 3.77 -9.01
N SER A 371 4.43 4.85 -9.58
CA SER A 371 4.08 5.35 -10.92
C SER A 371 5.30 5.25 -11.84
N PRO A 372 5.59 4.06 -12.40
CA PRO A 372 6.83 3.83 -13.14
C PRO A 372 6.81 4.47 -14.53
N VAL A 373 5.62 4.77 -15.06
CA VAL A 373 5.43 5.37 -16.38
C VAL A 373 4.31 6.41 -16.39
N THR A 374 4.39 7.32 -17.36
CA THR A 374 3.34 8.27 -17.71
C THR A 374 2.84 7.99 -19.12
N TYR A 375 1.53 8.06 -19.35
CA TYR A 375 0.94 7.97 -20.68
C TYR A 375 0.99 9.33 -21.38
N LEU A 376 1.39 9.36 -22.65
CA LEU A 376 1.54 10.60 -23.43
C LEU A 376 0.47 10.79 -24.51
N GLY A 377 -0.42 9.81 -24.67
CA GLY A 377 -1.29 9.70 -25.85
C GLY A 377 -0.93 8.48 -26.69
N ASN A 378 -1.73 8.26 -27.72
CA ASN A 378 -1.46 7.25 -28.73
C ASN A 378 -0.71 7.89 -29.90
N ASP A 379 0.16 7.12 -30.54
CA ASP A 379 0.71 7.50 -31.83
C ASP A 379 -0.39 7.44 -32.92
N PRO A 380 -0.13 7.94 -34.15
CA PRO A 380 -1.11 7.88 -35.24
C PRO A 380 -1.51 6.46 -35.66
N SER A 381 -0.77 5.42 -35.27
CA SER A 381 -1.14 4.01 -35.49
C SER A 381 -2.04 3.44 -34.39
N GLY A 382 -2.34 4.23 -33.35
CA GLY A 382 -3.14 3.83 -32.20
C GLY A 382 -2.36 3.15 -31.08
N LYS A 383 -1.03 3.06 -31.17
CA LYS A 383 -0.19 2.48 -30.11
C LYS A 383 -0.04 3.46 -28.95
N PRO A 384 -0.30 3.04 -27.70
CA PRO A 384 -0.02 3.88 -26.54
C PRO A 384 1.48 4.17 -26.41
N VAL A 385 1.78 5.44 -26.16
CA VAL A 385 3.14 5.93 -25.92
C VAL A 385 3.32 6.14 -24.42
N TYR A 386 4.17 5.35 -23.80
CA TYR A 386 4.52 5.46 -22.38
C TYR A 386 5.90 6.08 -22.23
N ARG A 387 6.06 6.88 -21.18
CA ARG A 387 7.32 7.47 -20.79
C ARG A 387 7.76 6.92 -19.45
N GLU A 388 8.98 6.42 -19.36
CA GLU A 388 9.57 6.05 -18.08
C GLU A 388 9.67 7.28 -17.16
N ALA A 389 9.22 7.16 -15.91
CA ALA A 389 9.15 8.29 -14.99
C ALA A 389 10.54 8.90 -14.71
N SER A 390 11.55 8.05 -14.50
CA SER A 390 12.94 8.45 -14.33
C SER A 390 13.85 7.48 -15.06
N THR A 391 14.84 7.99 -15.77
CA THR A 391 15.86 7.20 -16.46
C THR A 391 17.20 7.90 -16.32
N THR A 392 18.25 7.15 -16.01
CA THR A 392 19.64 7.58 -16.16
C THR A 392 20.16 7.05 -17.48
N LEU A 393 20.74 7.93 -18.28
CA LEU A 393 21.34 7.60 -19.56
C LEU A 393 22.86 7.54 -19.41
N ASN A 394 23.49 6.62 -20.13
CA ASN A 394 24.94 6.61 -20.34
C ASN A 394 25.35 7.78 -21.24
N SER A 395 26.66 8.04 -21.33
CA SER A 395 27.21 9.11 -22.18
C SER A 395 26.90 8.95 -23.67
N ASP A 396 26.60 7.73 -24.11
CA ASP A 396 26.16 7.41 -25.48
C ASP A 396 24.64 7.54 -25.68
N GLY A 397 23.90 7.99 -24.66
CA GLY A 397 22.46 8.17 -24.68
C GLY A 397 21.65 6.88 -24.44
N THR A 398 22.29 5.74 -24.22
CA THR A 398 21.61 4.47 -23.91
C THR A 398 21.08 4.45 -22.48
N ARG A 399 19.97 3.74 -22.23
CA ARG A 399 19.42 3.57 -20.88
C ARG A 399 20.38 2.75 -20.01
N ASN A 400 20.77 3.30 -18.88
CA ASN A 400 21.50 2.59 -17.83
C ASN A 400 20.53 1.95 -16.83
N PHE A 401 19.83 2.76 -16.03
CA PHE A 401 18.82 2.33 -15.08
C PHE A 401 17.65 3.32 -15.03
N GLY A 402 16.51 2.91 -14.50
CA GLY A 402 15.34 3.79 -14.40
C GLY A 402 14.22 3.22 -13.55
N SER A 403 13.07 3.88 -13.53
CA SER A 403 11.88 3.48 -12.77
C SER A 403 11.34 2.10 -13.17
N LEU A 404 11.63 1.63 -14.39
CA LEU A 404 11.30 0.29 -14.86
C LEU A 404 12.37 -0.76 -14.57
N THR A 405 13.44 -0.43 -13.84
CA THR A 405 14.40 -1.44 -13.38
C THR A 405 13.76 -2.27 -12.26
N PRO A 406 13.66 -3.62 -12.39
CA PRO A 406 13.09 -4.48 -11.35
C PRO A 406 13.72 -4.24 -9.98
N GLY A 407 12.88 -4.11 -8.96
CA GLY A 407 13.28 -3.85 -7.59
C GLY A 407 13.41 -2.37 -7.22
N ARG A 408 13.44 -1.45 -8.19
CA ARG A 408 13.59 -0.01 -7.93
C ARG A 408 12.40 0.61 -7.20
N GLN A 409 11.23 -0.02 -7.30
CA GLN A 409 10.02 0.38 -6.58
C GLN A 409 10.11 0.15 -5.06
N PHE A 410 11.06 -0.65 -4.59
CA PHE A 410 11.19 -1.01 -3.18
C PHE A 410 12.20 -0.12 -2.45
N SER A 411 11.83 0.27 -1.23
CA SER A 411 12.72 0.87 -0.24
C SER A 411 13.00 -0.14 0.87
N ILE A 412 14.17 -0.06 1.48
CA ILE A 412 14.54 -0.89 2.63
C ILE A 412 14.05 -0.19 3.91
N ALA A 413 13.33 -0.92 4.76
CA ALA A 413 12.91 -0.43 6.07
C ALA A 413 14.10 -0.45 7.05
N ASP A 414 14.85 0.65 7.07
CA ASP A 414 16.17 0.74 7.71
C ASP A 414 16.25 0.12 9.12
N LEU A 415 15.45 0.60 10.07
CA LEU A 415 15.48 0.08 11.45
C LEU A 415 15.06 -1.39 11.56
N ARG A 416 14.11 -1.84 10.73
CA ARG A 416 13.60 -3.22 10.77
C ARG A 416 14.53 -4.22 10.08
N SER A 417 15.31 -3.76 9.12
CA SER A 417 16.27 -4.60 8.39
C SER A 417 17.59 -4.80 9.13
N ARG A 418 17.88 -4.00 10.16
CA ARG A 418 19.11 -4.14 10.95
C ARG A 418 18.94 -5.17 12.06
N TRP A 419 20.05 -5.83 12.43
CA TRP A 419 20.10 -6.56 13.69
C TRP A 419 20.12 -5.58 14.86
N GLN A 420 19.48 -5.95 15.96
CA GLN A 420 19.46 -5.15 17.19
C GLN A 420 19.74 -6.07 18.37
N ALA A 421 20.52 -5.62 19.34
CA ALA A 421 20.81 -6.39 20.54
C ALA A 421 20.46 -5.62 21.81
N ARG A 422 19.97 -6.33 22.82
CA ARG A 422 19.66 -5.79 24.14
C ARG A 422 20.24 -6.72 25.20
N LEU A 423 20.83 -6.13 26.24
CA LEU A 423 21.16 -6.81 27.49
C LEU A 423 20.28 -6.24 28.61
N GLY A 424 19.65 -7.11 29.38
CA GLY A 424 18.69 -6.76 30.43
C GLY A 424 19.02 -7.42 31.76
N LEU A 425 18.60 -6.76 32.84
CA LEU A 425 18.50 -7.33 34.18
C LEU A 425 17.05 -7.17 34.63
N ARG A 426 16.38 -8.28 34.88
CA ARG A 426 15.01 -8.32 35.36
C ARG A 426 15.00 -8.75 36.82
N ILE A 427 14.35 -7.96 37.66
CA ILE A 427 14.06 -8.28 39.06
C ILE A 427 12.54 -8.27 39.22
N SER A 428 11.97 -9.39 39.68
CA SER A 428 10.54 -9.52 39.97
C SER A 428 10.37 -9.84 41.46
N PHE A 429 9.51 -9.06 42.12
CA PHE A 429 9.22 -9.14 43.56
C PHE A 429 8.03 -10.04 43.84
#